data_AF-A0A2M7MYK5-F1
#
_entry.id   AF-A0A2M7MYK5-F1
#
_cell.length_a   1.000
_cell.length_b   1.000
_cell.length_c   1.000
_cell.angle_alpha   90.00
_cell.angle_beta   90.00
_cell.angle_gamma   90.00
#
_symmetry.space_group_name_H-M   'P 1'
#
loop_
_entity.id
_entity.type
_entity.pdbx_description
1 polymer ?
#
loop_
_entity_poly.entity_id
_entity_poly.type
_entity_poly.pdbx_seq_one_letter_code
_entity_poly.pdbx_strand_id
1 'polypeptide(L)'
;MLALRLERPGDEAIALPSRDSEGVASGMWDFSTATREPGAWLIYPGAEAALPFRPTLWTVAGEVDTDSPLAQAIGIADPGEREAALDQVVAAMAADFLEPCWLELERLAGQIGHLPLTTLDLWRRLARSPQGMAALALRFGTLPQGFLDRFEQELPFAWETISFVTWRRAMEFLLRQCKESFGDDAGAGLFPIHLDARIKDLSANHGALAFLLGIASADFLPDAKQKAQLLAYAGRLSAHGYSRPGVAGGLPLSRPRHLTSPGRWRDHRPWPATGSGMGFGQKTGLAPRSRRFLLAGRTFQQPPGMQLQFESR
;
A
#
# COMPACT_ATOMS: atom_id res chain seq x y z
N MET A 1 -7.51 19.89 -18.76
CA MET A 1 -6.50 18.88 -18.43
C MET A 1 -5.60 19.44 -17.33
N LEU A 2 -5.17 18.63 -16.38
CA LEU A 2 -4.37 19.06 -15.23
C LEU A 2 -3.02 18.34 -15.19
N ALA A 3 -2.04 18.97 -14.56
CA ALA A 3 -0.74 18.38 -14.24
C ALA A 3 -0.40 18.62 -12.76
N LEU A 4 -0.06 17.55 -12.03
CA LEU A 4 0.32 17.60 -10.62
C LEU A 4 1.71 16.97 -10.44
N ARG A 5 2.59 17.60 -9.65
CA ARG A 5 3.86 16.98 -9.27
C ARG A 5 3.66 16.06 -8.06
N LEU A 6 3.91 14.77 -8.23
CA LEU A 6 3.56 13.75 -7.24
C LEU A 6 4.46 13.78 -5.99
N GLU A 7 5.70 14.28 -6.11
CA GLU A 7 6.65 14.41 -5.00
C GLU A 7 6.38 15.63 -4.10
N ARG A 8 5.43 16.50 -4.49
CA ARG A 8 5.01 17.65 -3.69
C ARG A 8 3.48 17.65 -3.51
N PRO A 9 2.95 16.65 -2.80
CA PRO A 9 1.51 16.59 -2.56
C PRO A 9 1.06 17.78 -1.71
N GLY A 10 -0.02 18.41 -2.14
CA GLY A 10 -0.52 19.69 -1.62
C GLY A 10 -0.23 20.89 -2.52
N ASP A 11 0.74 20.80 -3.45
CA ASP A 11 0.94 21.84 -4.48
C ASP A 11 -0.29 21.86 -5.41
N GLU A 12 -0.69 23.05 -5.86
CA GLU A 12 -1.85 23.19 -6.75
C GLU A 12 -1.59 22.53 -8.11
N ALA A 13 -2.59 21.80 -8.61
CA ALA A 13 -2.52 21.21 -9.94
C ALA A 13 -2.58 22.30 -11.01
N ILE A 14 -1.72 22.18 -12.01
CA ILE A 14 -1.57 23.19 -13.06
C ILE A 14 -2.51 22.86 -14.21
N ALA A 15 -3.36 23.81 -14.59
CA ALA A 15 -4.15 23.70 -15.80
C ALA A 15 -3.24 23.77 -17.04
N LEU A 16 -3.36 22.75 -17.89
CA LEU A 16 -2.62 22.73 -19.16
C LEU A 16 -3.45 23.43 -20.24
N PRO A 17 -2.89 24.42 -20.95
CA PRO A 17 -3.60 25.16 -21.99
C PRO A 17 -3.91 24.23 -23.15
N SER A 18 -5.17 24.28 -23.63
CA SER A 18 -5.56 23.65 -24.89
C SER A 18 -4.87 24.36 -26.04
N ARG A 19 -4.44 23.60 -27.04
CA ARG A 19 -4.11 24.16 -28.34
C ARG A 19 -5.39 24.29 -29.15
N ASP A 20 -5.52 25.45 -29.78
CA ASP A 20 -6.60 25.71 -30.71
C ASP A 20 -6.04 25.76 -32.13
N SER A 21 -6.77 25.18 -33.06
CA SER A 21 -6.52 25.29 -34.50
C SER A 21 -7.73 25.97 -35.12
N GLU A 22 -7.52 27.09 -35.83
CA GLU A 22 -8.61 27.88 -36.42
C GLU A 22 -9.75 28.23 -35.44
N GLY A 23 -9.41 28.48 -34.16
CA GLY A 23 -10.38 28.82 -33.10
C GLY A 23 -11.15 27.63 -32.51
N VAL A 24 -10.79 26.39 -32.84
CA VAL A 24 -11.39 25.17 -32.28
C VAL A 24 -10.33 24.39 -31.51
N ALA A 25 -10.67 23.93 -30.30
CA ALA A 25 -9.80 23.10 -29.49
C ALA A 25 -9.40 21.82 -30.24
N SER A 26 -8.10 21.61 -30.42
CA SER A 26 -7.56 20.52 -31.25
C SER A 26 -7.42 19.18 -30.51
N GLY A 27 -7.83 19.12 -29.23
CA GLY A 27 -7.57 17.95 -28.37
C GLY A 27 -6.09 17.73 -28.04
N MET A 28 -5.27 18.77 -28.16
CA MET A 28 -3.85 18.75 -27.77
C MET A 28 -3.64 19.76 -26.66
N TRP A 29 -2.69 19.47 -25.78
CA TRP A 29 -2.33 20.34 -24.67
C TRP A 29 -0.82 20.46 -24.56
N ASP A 30 -0.33 21.64 -24.20
CA ASP A 30 1.10 21.91 -24.10
C ASP A 30 1.62 21.61 -22.68
N PHE A 31 2.58 20.68 -22.60
CA PHE A 31 3.39 20.42 -21.41
C PHE A 31 4.87 20.67 -21.75
N SER A 32 5.34 21.91 -21.52
CA SER A 32 6.73 22.28 -21.78
C SER A 32 7.64 21.86 -20.63
N THR A 33 8.43 20.81 -20.81
CA THR A 33 9.39 20.33 -19.79
C THR A 33 10.44 21.37 -19.42
N ALA A 34 10.83 22.25 -20.36
CA ALA A 34 11.85 23.27 -20.16
C ALA A 34 11.46 24.34 -19.11
N THR A 35 10.17 24.51 -18.86
CA THR A 35 9.64 25.48 -17.89
C THR A 35 9.10 24.80 -16.63
N ARG A 36 9.39 23.51 -16.44
CA ARG A 36 8.89 22.73 -15.30
C ARG A 36 10.03 22.38 -14.38
N GLU A 37 9.71 22.36 -13.09
CA GLU A 37 10.63 21.85 -12.09
C GLU A 37 10.84 20.34 -12.28
N PRO A 38 12.02 19.81 -11.92
CA PRO A 38 12.29 18.37 -11.93
C PRO A 38 11.27 17.57 -11.12
N GLY A 39 11.07 16.31 -11.53
CA GLY A 39 10.21 15.35 -10.83
C GLY A 39 9.18 14.66 -11.72
N ALA A 40 8.30 13.90 -11.07
CA ALA A 40 7.28 13.05 -11.63
C ALA A 40 5.94 13.78 -11.69
N TRP A 41 5.60 14.24 -12.89
CA TRP A 41 4.37 14.96 -13.16
C TRP A 41 3.28 14.01 -13.64
N LEU A 42 2.18 13.93 -12.90
CA LEU A 42 0.99 13.22 -13.35
C LEU A 42 0.13 14.17 -14.19
N ILE A 43 -0.12 13.80 -15.44
CA ILE A 43 -1.06 14.46 -16.34
C ILE A 43 -2.38 13.70 -16.29
N TYR A 44 -3.49 14.36 -15.96
CA TYR A 44 -4.76 13.69 -15.67
C TYR A 44 -6.00 14.53 -16.01
N PRO A 45 -7.17 13.88 -16.21
CA PRO A 45 -8.45 14.58 -16.32
C PRO A 45 -8.90 15.10 -14.95
N GLY A 46 -9.38 16.34 -14.89
CA GLY A 46 -10.05 16.85 -13.70
C GLY A 46 -11.32 16.06 -13.39
N ALA A 47 -11.81 16.10 -12.16
CA ALA A 47 -13.00 15.36 -11.73
C ALA A 47 -14.24 15.66 -12.61
N GLU A 48 -14.37 16.92 -13.03
CA GLU A 48 -15.48 17.40 -13.88
C GLU A 48 -15.14 17.44 -15.38
N ALA A 49 -14.04 16.79 -15.81
CA ALA A 49 -13.64 16.81 -17.21
C ALA A 49 -14.66 16.04 -18.07
N ALA A 50 -15.15 16.69 -19.12
CA ALA A 50 -16.12 16.10 -20.05
C ALA A 50 -15.60 14.84 -20.79
N LEU A 51 -14.28 14.72 -20.92
CA LEU A 51 -13.62 13.60 -21.59
C LEU A 51 -12.67 12.91 -20.61
N PRO A 52 -12.96 11.67 -20.18
CA PRO A 52 -12.02 10.89 -19.42
C PRO A 52 -10.89 10.39 -20.33
N PHE A 53 -9.67 10.39 -19.81
CA PHE A 53 -8.52 9.75 -20.46
C PHE A 53 -7.61 9.12 -19.42
N ARG A 54 -6.72 8.23 -19.85
CA ARG A 54 -5.79 7.54 -18.96
C ARG A 54 -4.74 8.51 -18.40
N PRO A 55 -4.63 8.67 -17.08
CA PRO A 55 -3.56 9.47 -16.49
C PRO A 55 -2.18 9.00 -16.94
N THR A 56 -1.28 9.94 -17.21
CA THR A 56 0.05 9.66 -17.76
C THR A 56 1.11 10.29 -16.88
N LEU A 57 2.09 9.48 -16.46
CA LEU A 57 3.26 9.94 -15.74
C LEU A 57 4.28 10.52 -16.72
N TRP A 58 4.76 11.72 -16.43
CA TRP A 58 5.77 12.43 -17.22
C TRP A 58 6.91 12.89 -16.32
N THR A 59 8.12 12.38 -16.55
CA THR A 59 9.28 12.72 -15.73
C THR A 59 10.05 13.88 -16.34
N VAL A 60 10.27 14.93 -15.56
CA VAL A 60 11.15 16.05 -15.90
C VAL A 60 12.50 15.81 -15.25
N ALA A 61 13.56 15.79 -16.06
CA ALA A 61 14.91 15.47 -15.59
C ALA A 61 15.46 16.55 -14.64
N GLY A 62 16.21 16.11 -13.64
CA GLY A 62 16.86 16.93 -12.64
C GLY A 62 16.74 16.30 -11.26
N GLU A 63 17.37 16.91 -10.27
CA GLU A 63 17.29 16.45 -8.88
C GLU A 63 16.03 17.03 -8.22
N VAL A 64 15.28 16.18 -7.53
CA VAL A 64 14.17 16.59 -6.68
C VAL A 64 14.70 16.69 -5.26
N ASP A 65 14.85 17.91 -4.77
CA ASP A 65 15.22 18.16 -3.37
C ASP A 65 14.00 17.86 -2.48
N THR A 66 14.06 16.79 -1.70
CA THR A 66 13.00 16.41 -0.77
C THR A 66 13.53 15.48 0.32
N ASP A 67 13.17 15.78 1.57
CA ASP A 67 13.45 14.93 2.74
C ASP A 67 12.33 13.92 3.01
N SER A 68 11.24 13.96 2.26
CA SER A 68 10.11 13.03 2.46
C SER A 68 10.44 11.64 1.90
N PRO A 69 10.40 10.58 2.73
CA PRO A 69 10.58 9.21 2.25
C PRO A 69 9.55 8.80 1.19
N LEU A 70 8.30 9.29 1.29
CA LEU A 70 7.26 9.01 0.31
C LEU A 70 7.57 9.69 -1.03
N ALA A 71 7.93 10.98 -0.99
CA ALA A 71 8.30 11.73 -2.19
C ALA A 71 9.53 11.12 -2.89
N GLN A 72 10.55 10.72 -2.12
CA GLN A 72 11.72 10.02 -2.64
C GLN A 72 11.32 8.70 -3.30
N ALA A 73 10.47 7.89 -2.65
CA ALA A 73 10.01 6.63 -3.22
C ALA A 73 9.25 6.84 -4.54
N ILE A 74 8.34 7.82 -4.60
CA ILE A 74 7.59 8.17 -5.82
C ILE A 74 8.51 8.56 -6.98
N GLY A 75 9.58 9.31 -6.69
CA GLY A 75 10.54 9.79 -7.69
C GLY A 75 11.45 8.72 -8.30
N ILE A 76 11.48 7.51 -7.74
CA ILE A 76 12.32 6.42 -8.27
C ILE A 76 11.84 6.01 -9.66
N ALA A 77 12.74 6.02 -10.65
CA ALA A 77 12.41 5.70 -12.03
C ALA A 77 12.14 4.21 -12.26
N ASP A 78 12.97 3.33 -11.69
CA ASP A 78 12.80 1.88 -11.82
C ASP A 78 11.54 1.41 -11.07
N PRO A 79 10.59 0.72 -11.73
CA PRO A 79 9.36 0.28 -11.09
C PRO A 79 9.58 -0.70 -9.93
N GLY A 80 10.57 -1.59 -10.02
CA GLY A 80 10.83 -2.58 -8.98
C GLY A 80 11.40 -1.94 -7.72
N GLU A 81 12.39 -1.05 -7.89
CA GLU A 81 12.96 -0.27 -6.79
C GLU A 81 11.93 0.67 -6.17
N ARG A 82 11.09 1.32 -6.99
CA ARG A 82 10.00 2.19 -6.52
C ARG A 82 9.00 1.41 -5.67
N GLU A 83 8.52 0.26 -6.15
CA GLU A 83 7.58 -0.54 -5.39
C GLU A 83 8.18 -1.03 -4.06
N ALA A 84 9.47 -1.40 -4.03
CA ALA A 84 10.16 -1.81 -2.81
C ALA A 84 10.38 -0.65 -1.82
N ALA A 85 10.63 0.56 -2.30
CA ALA A 85 10.72 1.76 -1.47
C ALA A 85 9.34 2.14 -0.90
N LEU A 86 8.30 2.09 -1.73
CA LEU A 86 6.92 2.33 -1.29
C LEU A 86 6.47 1.31 -0.24
N ASP A 87 6.87 0.05 -0.35
CA ASP A 87 6.60 -0.95 0.70
C ASP A 87 7.22 -0.56 2.04
N GLN A 88 8.43 -0.03 2.05
CA GLN A 88 9.10 0.42 3.28
C GLN A 88 8.37 1.63 3.89
N VAL A 89 7.97 2.59 3.06
CA VAL A 89 7.19 3.76 3.48
C VAL A 89 5.85 3.33 4.08
N VAL A 90 5.11 2.44 3.40
CA VAL A 90 3.83 1.90 3.91
C VAL A 90 4.03 1.15 5.23
N ALA A 91 5.11 0.38 5.37
CA ALA A 91 5.41 -0.34 6.60
C ALA A 91 5.72 0.62 7.77
N ALA A 92 6.49 1.68 7.52
CA ALA A 92 6.78 2.72 8.52
C ALA A 92 5.48 3.43 8.95
N MET A 93 4.69 3.90 7.99
CA MET A 93 3.39 4.52 8.22
C MET A 93 2.42 3.64 9.01
N ALA A 94 2.39 2.34 8.73
CA ALA A 94 1.54 1.39 9.45
C ALA A 94 2.02 1.11 10.88
N ALA A 95 3.31 1.29 11.15
CA ALA A 95 3.92 1.10 12.47
C ALA A 95 3.87 2.37 13.35
N ASP A 96 3.70 3.54 12.74
CA ASP A 96 3.53 4.80 13.44
C ASP A 96 2.54 5.74 12.71
N PHE A 97 1.41 6.01 13.36
CA PHE A 97 0.32 6.83 12.82
C PHE A 97 0.64 8.33 12.82
N LEU A 98 1.76 8.75 13.42
CA LEU A 98 2.26 10.12 13.41
C LEU A 98 3.32 10.37 12.34
N GLU A 99 3.66 9.35 11.54
CA GLU A 99 4.56 9.51 10.40
C GLU A 99 4.10 10.64 9.47
N PRO A 100 4.96 11.63 9.16
CA PRO A 100 4.61 12.77 8.30
C PRO A 100 4.07 12.35 6.92
N CYS A 101 4.51 11.19 6.42
CA CYS A 101 4.05 10.63 5.15
C CYS A 101 2.53 10.39 5.09
N TRP A 102 1.83 10.28 6.23
CA TRP A 102 0.36 10.21 6.26
C TRP A 102 -0.30 11.48 5.70
N LEU A 103 0.23 12.66 6.03
CA LEU A 103 -0.32 13.92 5.52
C LEU A 103 -0.16 14.02 4.01
N GLU A 104 0.98 13.56 3.48
CA GLU A 104 1.25 13.52 2.05
C GLU A 104 0.31 12.55 1.32
N LEU A 105 0.08 11.37 1.90
CA LEU A 105 -0.90 10.41 1.41
C LEU A 105 -2.32 11.00 1.37
N GLU A 106 -2.75 11.66 2.44
CA GLU A 106 -4.07 12.31 2.52
C GLU A 106 -4.22 13.40 1.45
N ARG A 107 -3.16 14.19 1.21
CA ARG A 107 -3.15 15.19 0.14
C ARG A 107 -3.24 14.57 -1.24
N LEU A 108 -2.51 13.49 -1.53
CA LEU A 108 -2.66 12.75 -2.78
C LEU A 108 -4.08 12.21 -2.94
N ALA A 109 -4.65 11.62 -1.89
CA ALA A 109 -6.04 11.15 -1.90
C ALA A 109 -7.02 12.32 -2.17
N GLY A 110 -6.80 13.49 -1.59
CA GLY A 110 -7.63 14.68 -1.85
C GLY A 110 -7.52 15.22 -3.28
N GLN A 111 -6.31 15.25 -3.85
CA GLN A 111 -6.03 15.91 -5.13
C GLN A 111 -6.34 15.04 -6.36
N ILE A 112 -6.05 13.74 -6.25
CA ILE A 112 -6.13 12.79 -7.36
C ILE A 112 -6.85 11.50 -6.96
N GLY A 113 -7.51 11.51 -5.79
CA GLY A 113 -8.26 10.36 -5.33
C GLY A 113 -9.34 9.94 -6.30
N HIS A 114 -9.97 10.84 -7.06
CA HIS A 114 -11.01 10.52 -8.06
C HIS A 114 -10.51 9.67 -9.24
N LEU A 115 -9.19 9.61 -9.47
CA LEU A 115 -8.61 8.76 -10.51
C LEU A 115 -8.67 7.28 -10.10
N PRO A 116 -8.65 6.33 -11.05
CA PRO A 116 -8.57 4.90 -10.72
C PRO A 116 -7.39 4.63 -9.79
N LEU A 117 -7.58 3.82 -8.74
CA LEU A 117 -6.53 3.52 -7.76
C LEU A 117 -5.33 2.79 -8.40
N THR A 118 -5.53 2.15 -9.55
CA THR A 118 -4.46 1.54 -10.36
C THR A 118 -3.47 2.57 -10.95
N THR A 119 -3.81 3.86 -10.93
CA THR A 119 -2.98 4.96 -11.47
C THR A 119 -1.67 5.12 -10.71
N LEU A 120 -1.67 4.92 -9.39
CA LEU A 120 -0.48 5.07 -8.56
C LEU A 120 -0.07 3.77 -7.90
N ASP A 121 1.24 3.50 -7.96
CA ASP A 121 1.87 2.35 -7.32
C ASP A 121 1.63 2.37 -5.81
N LEU A 122 1.58 3.56 -5.19
CA LEU A 122 1.29 3.76 -3.77
C LEU A 122 0.00 3.04 -3.32
N TRP A 123 -1.11 3.23 -4.03
CA TRP A 123 -2.39 2.60 -3.69
C TRP A 123 -2.31 1.08 -3.83
N ARG A 124 -1.64 0.60 -4.88
CA ARG A 124 -1.41 -0.84 -5.09
C ARG A 124 -0.54 -1.44 -3.98
N ARG A 125 0.46 -0.71 -3.49
CA ARG A 125 1.32 -1.15 -2.39
C ARG A 125 0.58 -1.15 -1.05
N LEU A 126 -0.23 -0.13 -0.78
CA LEU A 126 -1.13 -0.10 0.38
C LEU A 126 -2.08 -1.30 0.40
N ALA A 127 -2.76 -1.58 -0.71
CA ALA A 127 -3.69 -2.71 -0.84
C ALA A 127 -3.03 -4.08 -0.58
N ARG A 128 -1.71 -4.21 -0.80
CA ARG A 128 -0.93 -5.42 -0.53
C ARG A 128 -0.45 -5.54 0.92
N SER A 129 -0.63 -4.50 1.72
CA SER A 129 -0.19 -4.44 3.12
C SER A 129 -1.40 -4.50 4.05
N PRO A 130 -1.69 -5.66 4.69
CA PRO A 130 -2.75 -5.76 5.69
C PRO A 130 -2.59 -4.75 6.84
N GLN A 131 -1.35 -4.48 7.24
CA GLN A 131 -1.02 -3.48 8.25
C GLN A 131 -1.31 -2.07 7.75
N GLY A 132 -0.91 -1.76 6.51
CA GLY A 132 -1.19 -0.47 5.88
C GLY A 132 -2.68 -0.19 5.72
N MET A 133 -3.46 -1.19 5.28
CA MET A 133 -4.91 -1.06 5.14
C MET A 133 -5.63 -0.94 6.49
N ALA A 134 -5.23 -1.73 7.50
CA ALA A 134 -5.78 -1.58 8.86
C ALA A 134 -5.46 -0.20 9.45
N ALA A 135 -4.25 0.30 9.19
CA ALA A 135 -3.83 1.64 9.60
C ALA A 135 -4.65 2.73 8.91
N LEU A 136 -4.74 2.70 7.58
CA LEU A 136 -5.53 3.62 6.77
C LEU A 136 -7.01 3.63 7.20
N ALA A 137 -7.54 2.47 7.59
CA ALA A 137 -8.92 2.34 8.04
C ALA A 137 -9.17 2.88 9.45
N LEU A 138 -8.23 2.78 10.39
CA LEU A 138 -8.49 3.17 11.79
C LEU A 138 -7.93 4.53 12.17
N ARG A 139 -6.82 4.96 11.57
CA ARG A 139 -6.08 6.16 11.94
C ARG A 139 -6.98 7.41 11.95
N PHE A 140 -6.69 8.35 12.85
CA PHE A 140 -7.24 9.71 12.77
C PHE A 140 -6.64 10.45 11.57
N GLY A 141 -7.43 10.68 10.54
CA GLY A 141 -7.01 11.34 9.30
C GLY A 141 -8.19 11.78 8.44
N THR A 142 -7.88 12.53 7.37
CA THR A 142 -8.90 13.02 6.43
C THR A 142 -8.74 12.34 5.08
N LEU A 143 -9.68 11.45 4.75
CA LEU A 143 -9.77 10.83 3.42
C LEU A 143 -11.04 11.31 2.71
N PRO A 144 -11.04 11.39 1.38
CA PRO A 144 -12.26 11.65 0.63
C PRO A 144 -13.34 10.61 0.93
N GLN A 145 -14.60 11.04 0.89
CA GLN A 145 -15.73 10.14 1.09
C GLN A 145 -15.71 8.99 0.07
N GLY A 146 -15.93 7.76 0.52
CA GLY A 146 -15.93 6.57 -0.32
C GLY A 146 -14.55 6.13 -0.82
N PHE A 147 -13.46 6.84 -0.47
CA PHE A 147 -12.11 6.50 -0.94
C PHE A 147 -11.67 5.10 -0.49
N LEU A 148 -12.00 4.70 0.75
CA LEU A 148 -11.66 3.38 1.29
C LEU A 148 -12.41 2.25 0.58
N ASP A 149 -13.70 2.44 0.28
CA ASP A 149 -14.54 1.42 -0.36
C ASP A 149 -13.98 1.04 -1.75
N ARG A 150 -13.27 1.96 -2.39
CA ARG A 150 -12.70 1.75 -3.72
C ARG A 150 -11.54 0.76 -3.74
N PHE A 151 -10.88 0.50 -2.60
CA PHE A 151 -9.78 -0.46 -2.55
C PHE A 151 -10.23 -1.88 -2.90
N GLU A 152 -11.36 -2.34 -2.37
CA GLU A 152 -11.92 -3.66 -2.72
C GLU A 152 -12.64 -3.68 -4.08
N GLN A 153 -13.10 -2.51 -4.56
CA GLN A 153 -13.79 -2.39 -5.84
C GLN A 153 -12.82 -2.36 -7.05
N GLU A 154 -11.64 -1.75 -6.88
CA GLU A 154 -10.71 -1.50 -7.98
C GLU A 154 -9.41 -2.30 -7.89
N LEU A 155 -9.03 -2.79 -6.71
CA LEU A 155 -7.78 -3.52 -6.48
C LEU A 155 -8.09 -4.93 -5.95
N PRO A 156 -7.16 -5.89 -6.13
CA PRO A 156 -7.32 -7.26 -5.61
C PRO A 156 -7.10 -7.30 -4.09
N PHE A 157 -8.02 -6.71 -3.33
CA PHE A 157 -7.99 -6.58 -1.89
C PHE A 157 -9.35 -6.96 -1.29
N ALA A 158 -9.34 -7.56 -0.10
CA ALA A 158 -10.54 -7.86 0.67
C ALA A 158 -10.22 -7.67 2.17
N TRP A 159 -11.11 -6.97 2.88
CA TRP A 159 -10.90 -6.63 4.29
C TRP A 159 -10.79 -7.85 5.21
N GLU A 160 -11.47 -8.95 4.85
CA GLU A 160 -11.47 -10.22 5.58
C GLU A 160 -10.09 -10.90 5.59
N THR A 161 -9.17 -10.48 4.71
CA THR A 161 -7.79 -10.99 4.70
C THR A 161 -6.94 -10.39 5.81
N ILE A 162 -7.39 -9.32 6.46
CA ILE A 162 -6.67 -8.69 7.56
C ILE A 162 -6.89 -9.48 8.84
N SER A 163 -5.79 -9.98 9.42
CA SER A 163 -5.84 -10.82 10.62
C SER A 163 -6.32 -10.08 11.86
N PHE A 164 -6.89 -10.83 12.81
CA PHE A 164 -7.25 -10.32 14.15
C PHE A 164 -6.09 -9.59 14.84
N VAL A 165 -4.87 -10.14 14.76
CA VAL A 165 -3.67 -9.56 15.39
C VAL A 165 -3.33 -8.22 14.74
N THR A 166 -3.47 -8.12 13.42
CA THR A 166 -3.23 -6.87 12.67
C THR A 166 -4.22 -5.79 13.08
N TRP A 167 -5.51 -6.11 13.18
CA TRP A 167 -6.52 -5.17 13.64
C TRP A 167 -6.27 -4.68 15.07
N ARG A 168 -5.99 -5.59 16.01
CA ARG A 168 -5.64 -5.21 17.39
C ARG A 168 -4.45 -4.26 17.45
N ARG A 169 -3.39 -4.56 16.70
CA ARG A 169 -2.19 -3.73 16.68
C ARG A 169 -2.48 -2.34 16.11
N ALA A 170 -3.30 -2.23 15.07
CA ALA A 170 -3.72 -0.94 14.54
C ALA A 170 -4.56 -0.13 15.56
N MET A 171 -5.38 -0.78 16.39
CA MET A 171 -6.10 -0.11 17.50
C MET A 171 -5.14 0.40 18.58
N GLU A 172 -4.07 -0.35 18.89
CA GLU A 172 -3.03 0.10 19.82
C GLU A 172 -2.28 1.33 19.29
N PHE A 173 -1.95 1.35 17.99
CA PHE A 173 -1.34 2.52 17.35
C PHE A 173 -2.29 3.71 17.29
N LEU A 174 -3.58 3.50 17.06
CA LEU A 174 -4.59 4.56 17.16
C LEU A 174 -4.65 5.16 18.57
N LEU A 175 -4.65 4.33 19.62
CA LEU A 175 -4.64 4.82 21.01
C LEU A 175 -3.40 5.68 21.26
N ARG A 176 -2.23 5.22 20.82
CA ARG A 176 -0.97 5.98 20.91
C ARG A 176 -1.07 7.32 20.20
N GLN A 177 -1.57 7.34 18.95
CA GLN A 177 -1.79 8.56 18.19
C GLN A 177 -2.71 9.54 18.95
N CYS A 178 -3.80 9.05 19.54
CA CYS A 178 -4.73 9.91 20.28
C CYS A 178 -4.04 10.58 21.48
N LYS A 179 -3.26 9.82 22.25
CA LYS A 179 -2.53 10.33 23.41
C LYS A 179 -1.46 11.34 23.03
N GLU A 180 -0.69 11.07 21.98
CA GLU A 180 0.38 11.96 21.55
C GLU A 180 -0.16 13.25 20.90
N SER A 181 -1.25 13.17 20.13
CA SER A 181 -1.84 14.34 19.47
C SER A 181 -2.69 15.23 20.39
N PHE A 182 -3.36 14.65 21.40
CA PHE A 182 -4.33 15.37 22.23
C PHE A 182 -4.00 15.39 23.73
N GLY A 183 -2.90 14.74 24.14
CA GLY A 183 -2.54 14.53 25.55
C GLY A 183 -3.20 13.27 26.13
N ASP A 184 -2.66 12.77 27.26
CA ASP A 184 -3.07 11.49 27.82
C ASP A 184 -4.56 11.40 28.17
N ASP A 185 -5.09 12.39 28.89
CA ASP A 185 -6.48 12.37 29.36
C ASP A 185 -7.48 12.61 28.22
N ALA A 186 -7.28 13.66 27.42
CA ALA A 186 -8.18 13.97 26.32
C ALA A 186 -8.08 12.94 25.19
N GLY A 187 -6.87 12.47 24.88
CA GLY A 187 -6.63 11.39 23.91
C GLY A 187 -7.28 10.08 24.34
N ALA A 188 -7.20 9.70 25.62
CA ALA A 188 -7.89 8.52 26.14
C ALA A 188 -9.42 8.64 26.07
N GLY A 189 -9.97 9.85 26.20
CA GLY A 189 -11.40 10.12 26.00
C GLY A 189 -11.85 10.08 24.54
N LEU A 190 -11.03 10.59 23.61
CA LEU A 190 -11.34 10.63 22.18
C LEU A 190 -11.18 9.27 21.48
N PHE A 191 -10.19 8.49 21.89
CA PHE A 191 -9.89 7.18 21.32
C PHE A 191 -11.11 6.25 21.19
N PRO A 192 -11.90 5.96 22.25
CA PRO A 192 -13.02 5.03 22.15
C PRO A 192 -14.14 5.57 21.25
N ILE A 193 -14.34 6.89 21.21
CA ILE A 193 -15.34 7.53 20.35
C ILE A 193 -14.99 7.32 18.87
N HIS A 194 -13.73 7.60 18.51
CA HIS A 194 -13.27 7.42 17.13
C HIS A 194 -13.21 5.96 16.74
N LEU A 195 -12.66 5.09 17.60
CA LEU A 195 -12.58 3.66 17.33
C LEU A 195 -13.98 3.05 17.08
N ASP A 196 -14.95 3.37 17.94
CA ASP A 196 -16.33 2.89 17.78
C ASP A 196 -16.97 3.39 16.47
N ALA A 197 -16.75 4.66 16.09
CA ALA A 197 -17.20 5.20 14.81
C ALA A 197 -16.60 4.43 13.63
N ARG A 198 -15.28 4.22 13.61
CA ARG A 198 -14.60 3.49 12.52
C ARG A 198 -15.03 2.03 12.44
N ILE A 199 -15.24 1.35 13.57
CA ILE A 199 -15.74 -0.02 13.60
C ILE A 199 -17.16 -0.09 13.03
N LYS A 200 -18.03 0.86 13.39
CA LYS A 200 -19.39 0.92 12.87
C LYS A 200 -19.40 1.15 11.36
N ASP A 201 -18.61 2.09 10.85
CA ASP A 201 -18.47 2.36 9.42
C ASP A 201 -18.01 1.11 8.66
N LEU A 202 -16.92 0.49 9.12
CA LEU A 202 -16.39 -0.74 8.50
C LEU A 202 -17.37 -1.91 8.58
N SER A 203 -18.08 -2.07 9.70
CA SER A 203 -19.04 -3.18 9.87
C SER A 203 -20.32 -2.97 9.05
N ALA A 204 -20.71 -1.73 8.81
CA ALA A 204 -21.86 -1.40 7.97
C ALA A 204 -21.60 -1.75 6.50
N ASN A 205 -20.38 -1.50 6.01
CA ASN A 205 -19.98 -1.81 4.64
C ASN A 205 -19.52 -3.27 4.49
N HIS A 206 -18.95 -3.87 5.54
CA HIS A 206 -18.38 -5.22 5.53
C HIS A 206 -18.87 -6.04 6.73
N GLY A 207 -20.10 -6.53 6.66
CA GLY A 207 -20.76 -7.24 7.77
C GLY A 207 -19.98 -8.45 8.32
N ALA A 208 -19.12 -9.08 7.52
CA ALA A 208 -18.25 -10.17 7.96
C ALA A 208 -17.24 -9.74 9.04
N LEU A 209 -16.86 -8.47 9.07
CA LEU A 209 -15.90 -7.93 10.03
C LEU A 209 -16.52 -7.63 11.40
N ALA A 210 -17.85 -7.54 11.52
CA ALA A 210 -18.52 -7.06 12.72
C ALA A 210 -18.09 -7.84 13.99
N PHE A 211 -18.04 -9.17 13.91
CA PHE A 211 -17.59 -9.99 15.03
C PHE A 211 -16.09 -9.86 15.27
N LEU A 212 -15.28 -9.87 14.21
CA LEU A 212 -13.83 -9.79 14.33
C LEU A 212 -13.40 -8.48 14.99
N LEU A 213 -13.90 -7.34 14.49
CA LEU A 213 -13.61 -6.01 15.02
C LEU A 213 -14.24 -5.81 16.41
N GLY A 214 -15.43 -6.35 16.64
CA GLY A 214 -16.06 -6.33 17.97
C GLY A 214 -15.24 -7.10 19.02
N ILE A 215 -14.68 -8.26 18.66
CA ILE A 215 -13.82 -9.02 19.58
C ILE A 215 -12.45 -8.33 19.71
N ALA A 216 -11.87 -7.83 18.62
CA ALA A 216 -10.56 -7.15 18.66
C ALA A 216 -10.59 -5.88 19.51
N SER A 217 -11.73 -5.18 19.52
CA SER A 217 -11.95 -3.96 20.31
C SER A 217 -12.38 -4.19 21.76
N ALA A 218 -12.57 -5.45 22.19
CA ALA A 218 -13.08 -5.78 23.52
C ALA A 218 -12.19 -5.27 24.68
N ASP A 219 -10.89 -5.13 24.47
CA ASP A 219 -9.97 -4.59 25.48
C ASP A 219 -10.04 -3.04 25.55
N PHE A 220 -10.64 -2.41 24.55
CA PHE A 220 -10.68 -0.96 24.37
C PHE A 220 -12.08 -0.35 24.61
N LEU A 221 -13.14 -1.11 24.31
CA LEU A 221 -14.53 -0.65 24.37
C LEU A 221 -15.35 -1.50 25.36
N PRO A 222 -15.97 -0.90 26.40
CA PRO A 222 -16.75 -1.65 27.40
C PRO A 222 -17.89 -2.49 26.81
N ASP A 223 -18.66 -1.92 25.88
CA ASP A 223 -19.78 -2.63 25.23
C ASP A 223 -19.30 -3.82 24.40
N ALA A 224 -18.16 -3.66 23.72
CA ALA A 224 -17.53 -4.72 22.95
C ALA A 224 -17.05 -5.85 23.88
N LYS A 225 -16.48 -5.49 25.04
CA LYS A 225 -16.08 -6.44 26.10
C LYS A 225 -17.25 -7.29 26.57
N GLN A 226 -18.38 -6.65 26.86
CA GLN A 226 -19.59 -7.36 27.30
C GLN A 226 -20.10 -8.31 26.21
N LYS A 227 -20.17 -7.87 24.96
CA LYS A 227 -20.58 -8.72 23.82
C LYS A 227 -19.63 -9.91 23.63
N ALA A 228 -18.32 -9.71 23.70
CA ALA A 228 -17.33 -10.78 23.60
C ALA A 228 -17.46 -11.81 24.75
N GLN A 229 -17.73 -11.35 25.97
CA GLN A 229 -17.97 -12.24 27.12
C GLN A 229 -19.24 -13.08 26.95
N LEU A 230 -20.32 -12.49 26.43
CA LEU A 230 -21.57 -13.20 26.13
C LEU A 230 -21.36 -14.26 25.03
N LEU A 231 -20.63 -13.91 23.96
CA LEU A 231 -20.28 -14.86 22.90
C LEU A 231 -19.44 -16.02 23.43
N ALA A 232 -18.43 -15.74 24.27
CA ALA A 232 -17.61 -16.77 24.91
C ALA A 232 -18.44 -17.68 25.83
N TYR A 233 -19.39 -17.10 26.57
CA TYR A 233 -20.31 -17.86 27.42
C TYR A 233 -21.23 -18.77 26.60
N ALA A 234 -21.85 -18.24 25.54
CA ALA A 234 -22.69 -19.02 24.63
C ALA A 234 -21.91 -20.17 23.98
N GLY A 235 -20.69 -19.91 23.50
CA GLY A 235 -19.81 -20.93 22.94
C GLY A 235 -19.48 -22.05 23.94
N ARG A 236 -19.23 -21.71 25.22
CA ARG A 236 -19.05 -22.71 26.28
C ARG A 236 -20.30 -23.54 26.51
N LEU A 237 -21.49 -22.93 26.56
CA LEU A 237 -22.75 -23.67 26.73
C LEU A 237 -22.98 -24.66 25.58
N SER A 238 -22.73 -24.24 24.34
CA SER A 238 -22.84 -25.11 23.16
C SER A 238 -21.86 -26.29 23.21
N ALA A 239 -20.61 -26.06 23.65
CA ALA A 239 -19.63 -27.13 23.81
C ALA A 239 -20.02 -28.15 24.91
N HIS A 240 -20.62 -27.68 26.01
CA HIS A 240 -21.09 -28.55 27.10
C HIS A 240 -22.39 -29.30 26.73
N GLY A 241 -23.25 -28.72 25.89
CA GLY A 241 -24.45 -29.39 25.37
C GLY A 241 -24.17 -30.58 24.44
N TYR A 242 -22.98 -30.64 23.83
CA TYR A 242 -22.52 -31.78 23.04
C TYR A 242 -21.88 -32.92 23.87
N SER A 243 -21.65 -32.71 25.16
CA SER A 243 -21.14 -33.75 26.07
C SER A 243 -22.30 -34.48 26.75
N ARG A 244 -23.05 -35.30 26.00
CA ARG A 244 -23.99 -36.26 26.60
C ARG A 244 -23.23 -37.52 27.06
N PRO A 245 -23.42 -37.99 28.32
CA PRO A 245 -22.93 -39.28 28.75
C PRO A 245 -23.86 -40.41 28.24
N GLY A 246 -23.27 -41.43 27.62
CA GLY A 246 -23.88 -42.76 27.48
C GLY A 246 -24.64 -43.04 26.18
N VAL A 247 -23.95 -43.57 25.17
CA VAL A 247 -24.47 -44.72 24.41
C VAL A 247 -23.49 -45.87 24.61
N ALA A 248 -23.76 -46.68 25.63
CA ALA A 248 -23.25 -48.04 25.69
C ALA A 248 -23.99 -48.85 24.62
N GLY A 249 -23.41 -48.90 23.42
CA GLY A 249 -23.83 -49.74 22.30
C GLY A 249 -22.58 -50.23 21.61
N GLY A 250 -22.19 -51.47 21.91
CA GLY A 250 -20.89 -52.02 21.58
C GLY A 250 -20.61 -52.11 20.09
N LEU A 251 -19.42 -51.65 19.71
CA LEU A 251 -18.64 -52.16 18.58
C LEU A 251 -17.18 -52.20 19.05
N PRO A 252 -16.46 -53.33 18.90
CA PRO A 252 -15.11 -53.45 19.42
C PRO A 252 -14.15 -52.57 18.61
N LEU A 253 -13.55 -51.60 19.29
CA LEU A 253 -12.35 -50.90 18.82
C LEU A 253 -11.25 -51.93 18.56
N SER A 254 -11.00 -52.19 17.29
CA SER A 254 -9.81 -52.90 16.85
C SER A 254 -8.59 -52.05 17.22
N ARG A 255 -7.75 -52.59 18.11
CA ARG A 255 -6.45 -52.03 18.47
C ARG A 255 -5.64 -51.71 17.21
N PRO A 256 -4.99 -50.55 17.10
CA PRO A 256 -3.90 -50.39 16.13
C PRO A 256 -2.75 -51.29 16.58
N ARG A 257 -2.33 -52.20 15.71
CA ARG A 257 -1.10 -52.98 15.89
C ARG A 257 0.09 -52.02 15.99
N HIS A 258 0.92 -52.22 17.00
CA HIS A 258 2.31 -51.82 16.98
C HIS A 258 2.97 -52.39 15.73
N LEU A 259 3.47 -51.52 14.85
CA LEU A 259 4.52 -51.85 13.88
C LEU A 259 5.78 -51.11 14.31
N THR A 260 6.70 -51.91 14.81
CA THR A 260 8.09 -51.57 15.11
C THR A 260 8.90 -51.38 13.83
N SER A 261 9.77 -50.37 13.86
CA SER A 261 11.09 -50.29 13.21
C SER A 261 11.23 -49.66 11.80
N PRO A 262 12.42 -49.05 11.53
CA PRO A 262 12.50 -47.69 11.02
C PRO A 262 12.92 -47.58 9.54
N GLY A 263 12.21 -46.73 8.80
CA GLY A 263 12.51 -46.35 7.42
C GLY A 263 13.51 -45.18 7.35
N ARG A 264 14.78 -45.55 7.25
CA ARG A 264 15.93 -44.85 6.67
C ARG A 264 15.58 -43.68 5.71
N TRP A 265 15.76 -42.43 6.14
CA TRP A 265 15.90 -41.27 5.25
C TRP A 265 17.36 -41.14 4.81
N ARG A 266 17.61 -41.29 3.51
CA ARG A 266 18.90 -40.92 2.88
C ARG A 266 18.75 -39.56 2.23
N ASP A 267 19.77 -38.75 2.46
CA ASP A 267 20.05 -37.50 1.77
C ASP A 267 20.30 -37.65 0.26
N HIS A 268 20.16 -36.49 -0.39
CA HIS A 268 20.73 -36.06 -1.67
C HIS A 268 20.00 -36.47 -2.96
N ARG A 269 19.49 -35.48 -3.71
CA ARG A 269 20.33 -34.71 -4.66
C ARG A 269 19.67 -33.42 -5.19
N PRO A 270 20.48 -32.47 -5.71
CA PRO A 270 20.07 -31.14 -6.14
C PRO A 270 19.73 -31.07 -7.65
N TRP A 271 19.02 -30.00 -8.04
CA TRP A 271 18.75 -29.64 -9.43
C TRP A 271 20.00 -29.10 -10.15
N PRO A 272 20.12 -29.30 -11.49
CA PRO A 272 21.37 -29.10 -12.22
C PRO A 272 21.59 -27.64 -12.64
N ALA A 273 22.81 -27.16 -12.43
CA ALA A 273 23.40 -26.06 -13.18
C ALA A 273 24.29 -26.66 -14.29
N THR A 274 24.00 -26.31 -15.55
CA THR A 274 24.88 -26.57 -16.68
C THR A 274 26.00 -25.52 -16.69
N GLY A 275 27.24 -26.00 -16.58
CA GLY A 275 28.44 -25.20 -16.78
C GLY A 275 29.03 -25.38 -18.17
N SER A 276 29.83 -24.40 -18.58
CA SER A 276 30.89 -24.57 -19.60
C SER A 276 32.21 -24.00 -19.06
N GLY A 277 33.13 -24.91 -18.74
CA GLY A 277 34.51 -24.91 -19.25
C GLY A 277 35.53 -23.87 -18.78
N MET A 278 36.36 -24.28 -17.81
CA MET A 278 37.85 -24.23 -17.71
C MET A 278 38.64 -23.14 -18.48
N GLY A 279 39.73 -22.56 -17.95
CA GLY A 279 40.57 -23.01 -16.84
C GLY A 279 41.64 -21.99 -16.42
N PHE A 280 42.32 -22.32 -15.32
CA PHE A 280 43.31 -21.52 -14.60
C PHE A 280 44.73 -21.63 -15.18
N GLY A 281 45.50 -20.54 -15.04
CA GLY A 281 46.96 -20.52 -15.04
C GLY A 281 47.47 -19.22 -14.39
N GLN A 282 48.02 -19.33 -13.19
CA GLN A 282 48.60 -18.23 -12.39
C GLN A 282 49.91 -17.68 -13.00
N LYS A 283 50.18 -16.36 -12.83
CA LYS A 283 51.35 -15.83 -12.08
C LYS A 283 51.49 -14.29 -12.17
N THR A 284 51.77 -13.70 -10.99
CA THR A 284 52.64 -12.55 -10.66
C THR A 284 52.36 -11.14 -11.20
N GLY A 285 51.94 -10.27 -10.27
CA GLY A 285 52.49 -8.94 -9.93
C GLY A 285 52.94 -7.94 -11.00
N LEU A 286 52.38 -6.73 -10.98
CA LEU A 286 53.09 -5.43 -10.91
C LEU A 286 52.05 -4.28 -10.84
N ALA A 287 52.36 -3.25 -10.04
CA ALA A 287 51.60 -2.01 -9.92
C ALA A 287 51.88 -1.02 -11.09
N PRO A 288 51.36 0.21 -11.05
CA PRO A 288 50.29 0.72 -11.90
C PRO A 288 50.80 1.44 -13.16
N ARG A 289 50.00 1.48 -14.23
CA ARG A 289 50.24 2.36 -15.38
C ARG A 289 48.98 3.13 -15.77
N SER A 290 49.13 4.44 -15.67
CA SER A 290 48.33 5.49 -16.25
C SER A 290 48.07 5.26 -17.74
N ARG A 291 46.82 5.43 -18.18
CA ARG A 291 46.51 5.85 -19.56
C ARG A 291 45.34 6.83 -19.55
N ARG A 292 45.67 8.10 -19.80
CA ARG A 292 44.81 9.05 -20.52
C ARG A 292 44.46 8.46 -21.88
N PHE A 293 43.23 8.71 -22.35
CA PHE A 293 42.75 8.91 -23.73
C PHE A 293 41.22 8.77 -23.67
N LEU A 294 40.36 9.47 -24.39
CA LEU A 294 40.34 10.73 -25.14
C LEU A 294 38.83 11.00 -25.31
N LEU A 295 38.40 12.26 -25.26
CA LEU A 295 36.99 12.63 -25.48
C LEU A 295 36.47 12.09 -26.81
N ALA A 296 35.29 11.47 -26.79
CA ALA A 296 34.38 11.43 -27.92
C ALA A 296 32.97 11.67 -27.40
N GLY A 297 32.45 12.85 -27.74
CA GLY A 297 31.12 13.29 -27.34
C GLY A 297 30.03 12.42 -27.95
N ARG A 298 29.04 12.11 -27.11
CA ARG A 298 27.65 11.98 -27.53
C ARG A 298 26.81 12.79 -26.56
N THR A 299 26.62 14.06 -26.89
CA THR A 299 25.46 14.82 -26.48
C THR A 299 24.22 14.04 -26.90
N PHE A 300 23.47 13.55 -25.93
CA PHE A 300 22.10 13.12 -26.16
C PHE A 300 21.27 14.40 -26.30
N GLN A 301 21.06 14.85 -27.54
CA GLN A 301 20.09 15.90 -27.82
C GLN A 301 18.70 15.33 -27.51
N GLN A 302 18.08 15.79 -26.42
CA GLN A 302 16.64 15.71 -26.27
C GLN A 302 15.97 16.55 -27.37
N PRO A 303 14.91 16.06 -28.03
CA PRO A 303 14.17 16.88 -28.97
C PRO A 303 13.42 17.99 -28.20
N PRO A 304 13.39 19.22 -28.69
CA PRO A 304 12.57 20.29 -28.12
C PRO A 304 11.10 20.08 -28.52
N GLY A 305 10.18 20.10 -27.55
CA GLY A 305 8.74 20.18 -27.76
C GLY A 305 8.10 18.92 -28.35
N MET A 306 7.76 17.95 -27.50
CA MET A 306 7.02 16.77 -27.92
C MET A 306 5.51 17.01 -27.77
N GLN A 307 4.79 16.84 -28.89
CA GLN A 307 3.35 17.04 -29.02
C GLN A 307 2.60 15.79 -28.52
N LEU A 308 1.60 15.97 -27.67
CA LEU A 308 0.72 14.89 -27.24
C LEU A 308 -0.51 14.84 -28.18
N GLN A 309 -0.55 13.85 -29.08
CA GLN A 309 -1.77 13.45 -29.78
C GLN A 309 -2.40 12.26 -29.04
N PHE A 310 -3.65 12.41 -28.60
CA PHE A 310 -4.46 11.29 -28.13
C PHE A 310 -5.47 10.92 -29.22
N GLU A 311 -5.31 9.74 -29.81
CA GLU A 311 -6.31 9.19 -30.72
C GLU A 311 -7.47 8.60 -29.90
N SER A 312 -8.69 9.05 -30.21
CA SER A 312 -9.92 8.46 -29.71
C SER A 312 -10.05 7.01 -30.19
N ARG A 313 -10.23 6.07 -29.27
CA ARG A 313 -10.81 4.76 -29.56
C ARG A 313 -12.23 4.70 -29.02
#